data_AF-A0AAT9HGZ7-F1
#
_entry.id   AF-A0AAT9HGZ7-F1
#
_cell.length_a   1.000
_cell.length_b   1.000
_cell.length_c   1.000
_cell.angle_alpha   90.00
_cell.angle_beta   90.00
_cell.angle_gamma   90.00
#
_symmetry.space_group_name_H-M   'P 1'
#
loop_
_entity.id
_entity.type
_entity.pdbx_description
1 polymer ?
#
loop_
_entity_poly.entity_id
_entity_poly.type
_entity_poly.pdbx_seq_one_letter_code
_entity_poly.pdbx_strand_id
1 'polypeptide(L)' 'MRIGVIGTGRIGTIHAHTLSRHRDVGSLIVTDVDPARAQALALRLGETAAPGVDEIYTWGWTPW' A
#
# COMPACT_ATOMS: atom_id res chain seq x y z
N MET A 1 -6.47 -11.62 0.68
CA MET A 1 -6.65 -10.62 -0.39
C MET A 1 -5.42 -9.72 -0.48
N ARG A 2 -5.08 -9.26 -1.68
CA ARG A 2 -4.03 -8.24 -1.90
C ARG A 2 -4.71 -6.90 -2.13
N ILE A 3 -4.23 -5.84 -1.49
CA ILE A 3 -4.85 -4.51 -1.59
C ILE A 3 -3.79 -3.46 -1.90
N GLY A 4 -4.10 -2.58 -2.85
CA GLY A 4 -3.33 -1.39 -3.16
C GLY A 4 -3.98 -0.14 -2.57
N VAL A 5 -3.19 0.76 -1.96
CA VAL A 5 -3.64 2.11 -1.55
C VAL A 5 -2.82 3.14 -2.32
N ILE A 6 -3.51 3.96 -3.10
CA ILE A 6 -2.91 5.07 -3.86
C ILE A 6 -3.21 6.36 -3.10
N GLY A 7 -2.15 7.03 -2.67
CA GLY A 7 -2.19 8.21 -1.81
C GLY A 7 -2.06 7.85 -0.33
N THR A 8 -1.07 8.43 0.34
CA THR A 8 -0.71 8.18 1.75
C THR A 8 -0.88 9.41 2.63
N GLY A 9 -1.70 10.37 2.18
CA GLY A 9 -2.20 11.45 3.02
C GLY A 9 -3.07 10.96 4.20
N ARG A 10 -3.78 11.87 4.86
CA ARG A 10 -4.52 11.57 6.10
C ARG A 10 -5.50 10.40 5.96
N ILE A 11 -6.34 10.39 4.92
CA ILE A 11 -7.34 9.34 4.69
C ILE A 11 -6.68 8.01 4.31
N GLY A 12 -5.73 8.04 3.38
CA GLY A 12 -4.99 6.84 2.95
C GLY A 12 -4.24 6.17 4.11
N THR A 13 -3.61 6.96 4.98
CA THR A 13 -2.93 6.44 6.18
C THR A 13 -3.89 5.72 7.13
N ILE A 14 -5.09 6.29 7.38
CA ILE A 14 -6.09 5.65 8.25
C ILE A 14 -6.54 4.31 7.67
N HIS A 15 -6.85 4.28 6.37
CA HIS A 15 -7.27 3.03 5.72
C HIS A 15 -6.14 2.00 5.70
N ALA A 16 -4.91 2.37 5.36
CA ALA A 16 -3.75 1.47 5.38
C ALA A 16 -3.50 0.85 6.77
N HIS A 17 -3.68 1.64 7.83
CA HIS A 17 -3.54 1.16 9.21
C HIS A 17 -4.62 0.13 9.61
N THR A 18 -5.85 0.32 9.13
CA THR A 18 -6.94 -0.65 9.33
C THR A 18 -6.71 -1.91 8.51
N LEU A 19 -6.31 -1.76 7.24
CA LEU A 19 -6.09 -2.87 6.32
C LEU A 19 -4.92 -3.77 6.74
N SER A 20 -3.80 -3.19 7.18
CA SER A 20 -2.61 -3.94 7.65
C SER A 20 -2.89 -4.85 8.85
N ARG A 21 -3.94 -4.59 9.62
CA ARG A 21 -4.35 -5.45 10.76
C ARG A 21 -5.48 -6.42 10.41
N HIS A 22 -6.04 -6.32 9.21
CA HIS A 22 -7.18 -7.13 8.85
C HIS A 22 -6.72 -8.51 8.40
N ARG A 23 -7.08 -9.56 9.15
CA ARG A 23 -6.59 -10.94 8.94
C ARG A 23 -6.74 -11.48 7.51
N ASP A 24 -7.77 -11.02 6.77
CA ASP A 24 -8.03 -11.47 5.40
C ASP A 24 -7.21 -10.69 4.35
N VAL A 25 -6.42 -9.68 4.76
CA VAL A 25 -5.47 -8.92 3.94
C VAL A 25 -4.10 -9.56 4.10
N GLY A 26 -3.66 -10.30 3.10
CA GLY A 26 -2.38 -11.00 3.12
C GLY A 26 -1.23 -10.18 2.54
N SER A 27 -1.53 -9.04 1.92
CA SER A 27 -0.53 -8.12 1.36
C SER A 27 -1.16 -6.75 1.17
N LEU A 28 -0.51 -5.72 1.69
CA LEU A 28 -0.83 -4.32 1.43
C LEU A 28 0.35 -3.66 0.71
N ILE A 29 0.04 -2.99 -0.41
CA ILE A 29 1.00 -2.19 -1.17
C ILE A 29 0.52 -0.74 -1.18
N VAL A 30 1.38 0.20 -0.85
CA VAL A 30 1.04 1.64 -0.81
C VAL A 30 1.89 2.42 -1.79
N THR A 31 1.33 3.46 -2.41
CA THR A 31 2.10 4.41 -3.22
C THR A 31 1.58 5.83 -3.01
N ASP A 32 2.40 6.82 -3.36
CA ASP A 32 2.08 8.23 -3.26
C ASP A 32 2.90 9.01 -4.31
N VAL A 33 2.37 10.15 -4.77
CA VAL A 33 3.11 11.08 -5.65
C VAL A 33 4.40 11.59 -5.00
N ASP A 34 4.45 11.59 -3.67
CA ASP A 34 5.65 11.79 -2.88
C ASP A 34 6.17 10.44 -2.34
N PRO A 35 7.20 9.84 -2.96
CA PRO A 35 7.67 8.50 -2.60
C PRO A 35 8.12 8.38 -1.14
N ALA A 36 8.58 9.48 -0.53
CA ALA A 36 9.02 9.48 0.86
C ALA A 36 7.85 9.24 1.82
N ARG A 37 6.64 9.74 1.50
CA ARG A 37 5.44 9.47 2.31
C ARG A 37 5.04 8.01 2.24
N ALA A 38 5.07 7.41 1.05
CA ALA A 38 4.76 6.00 0.87
C ALA A 38 5.75 5.10 1.62
N GLN A 39 7.05 5.37 1.51
CA GLN A 39 8.08 4.62 2.23
C GLN A 39 7.95 4.74 3.74
N ALA A 40 7.71 5.96 4.26
CA ALA A 40 7.54 6.15 5.69
C ALA A 40 6.33 5.40 6.25
N LEU A 41 5.21 5.40 5.51
CA LEU A 41 4.02 4.66 5.92
C LEU A 41 4.25 3.15 5.86
N ALA A 42 4.81 2.65 4.75
CA ALA A 42 5.13 1.24 4.55
C ALA A 42 6.04 0.71 5.66
N LEU A 43 7.13 1.42 5.96
CA LEU A 43 8.05 1.06 7.04
C LEU A 43 7.36 0.99 8.41
N ARG A 44 6.48 1.95 8.71
CA ARG A 44 5.75 2.00 9.98
C ARG A 44 4.76 0.84 10.13
N LEU A 45 4.16 0.38 9.03
CA LEU A 45 3.16 -0.69 9.04
C LEU A 45 3.77 -2.08 8.81
N GLY A 46 5.03 -2.17 8.38
CA GLY A 46 5.65 -3.43 7.96
C GLY A 46 5.15 -3.92 6.60
N GLU A 47 4.78 -2.98 5.72
CA GLU A 47 4.15 -3.24 4.42
C GLU A 47 5.05 -2.77 3.27
N THR A 48 4.58 -2.88 2.02
CA THR A 48 5.37 -2.59 0.82
C THR A 48 5.04 -1.21 0.24
N ALA A 49 6.06 -0.40 -0.06
CA ALA A 49 5.91 0.81 -0.86
C ALA A 49 6.18 0.52 -2.34
N ALA A 50 5.24 0.90 -3.21
CA ALA A 50 5.39 0.86 -4.65
C ALA A 50 5.96 2.20 -5.18
N PRO A 51 6.92 2.17 -6.13
CA PRO A 51 7.49 3.36 -6.78
C PRO A 51 6.46 4.29 -7.40
N GLY A 52 5.37 3.72 -7.91
CA GLY A 52 4.27 4.44 -8.50
C GLY A 52 2.99 3.60 -8.60
N VAL A 53 2.02 4.15 -9.33
CA VAL A 53 0.69 3.54 -9.53
C VAL A 53 0.76 2.31 -10.43
N ASP A 54 1.64 2.30 -11.42
CA ASP A 54 1.78 1.17 -12.36
C ASP A 54 2.23 -0.11 -11.64
N GLU A 55 3.10 0.01 -10.63
CA GLU A 55 3.54 -1.11 -9.80
C GLU A 55 2.41 -1.67 -8.92
N ILE A 56 1.46 -0.84 -8.48
CA ILE A 56 0.28 -1.34 -7.74
C ILE A 56 -0.51 -2.33 -8.62
N TYR A 57 -0.69 -2.01 -9.92
CA TYR A 57 -1.42 -2.88 -10.85
C TYR A 57 -0.65 -4.15 -11.20
N THR A 58 0.67 -4.07 -11.36
CA THR A 58 1.49 -5.21 -11.79
C THR A 58 1.90 -6.14 -10.63
N TRP A 59 2.09 -5.61 -9.41
CA TRP A 59 2.45 -6.42 -8.24
C TRP A 59 1.23 -6.96 -7.50
N GLY A 60 0.11 -6.23 -7.56
CA GLY A 60 -1.14 -6.62 -6.92
C GLY A 60 -1.84 -7.78 -7.63
N TRP A 61 -1.54 -8.01 -8.91
CA TRP A 61 -2.18 -8.99 -9.77
C TRP A 61 -1.13 -9.72 -10.62
N THR A 62 -0.82 -10.97 -10.29
CA THR A 62 -0.30 -11.88 -11.31
C THR A 62 -1.45 -12.21 -12.27
N PRO A 63 -1.33 -11.91 -13.58
CA PRO A 63 -2.19 -12.56 -14.55
C PRO A 63 -1.90 -14.07 -14.46
N TRP A 64 -2.95 -14.89 -14.56
CA TRP A 64 -2.87 -16.35 -14.56
C TRP A 64 -1.72 -16.88 -15.42
#